data_AF-A0A077EMZ8-F1
#
_entry.id   AF-A0A077EMZ8-F1
#
_cell.length_a   1.000
_cell.length_b   1.000
_cell.length_c   1.000
_cell.angle_alpha   90.00
_cell.angle_beta   90.00
_cell.angle_gamma   90.00
#
_symmetry.space_group_name_H-M   'P 1'
#
loop_
_entity.id
_entity.type
_entity.pdbx_description
1 polymer ?
#
loop_
_entity_poly.entity_id
_entity_poly.type
_entity_poly.pdbx_seq_one_letter_code
_entity_poly.pdbx_strand_id
1 'polypeptide(L)'
;MSLLKLENEFILQIKDRIKKSQYQALKAVNNQLIKLYWDIGMAISAKQREGWGKSIVEKLSSELQKEFPGTGGFSTTNLWYMAKFYSEYCDNPNLQPMVGEISWTKHIAILSKCKNQQERQFYIQATKRFDWTKNILINQIENKTFERYLLNQTNWEDTLSTQAKENAMLAVKDHYTFDFLNMSEQHSESDLEQALIGNVRSFLLEMGPDFSYLGNQYKLEINQKEYYIDLLLFHRKLQSLVAIEIKIGEFLPEYKGKMEFYLSVLNDKVKLEHENEALGIIICKSKDRTIVEYSLKTSTLPIGVATYSTTKALPNQYKDLLPSAREIEKKLDVFFKNKET
;
A
#
# COMPACT_ATOMS: atom_id res chain seq x y z
N MET A 1 12.46 -35.00 -16.27
CA MET A 1 11.75 -33.69 -16.39
C MET A 1 11.00 -33.73 -17.72
N SER A 2 9.67 -33.62 -17.74
CA SER A 2 8.89 -33.84 -18.98
C SER A 2 9.10 -32.68 -19.97
N LEU A 3 9.09 -32.99 -21.27
CA LEU A 3 9.23 -32.02 -22.37
C LEU A 3 8.22 -30.85 -22.24
N LEU A 4 7.01 -31.13 -21.78
CA LEU A 4 5.96 -30.13 -21.52
C LEU A 4 6.34 -29.11 -20.43
N LYS A 5 7.12 -29.53 -19.43
CA LYS A 5 7.54 -28.67 -18.32
C LYS A 5 8.63 -27.68 -18.77
N LEU A 6 9.57 -28.18 -19.59
CA LEU A 6 10.61 -27.38 -20.24
C LEU A 6 10.01 -26.34 -21.22
N GLU A 7 9.00 -26.73 -21.99
CA GLU A 7 8.31 -25.82 -22.91
C GLU A 7 7.58 -24.69 -22.16
N ASN A 8 6.85 -25.02 -21.09
CA ASN A 8 6.17 -24.02 -20.27
C ASN A 8 7.14 -23.08 -19.55
N GLU A 9 8.25 -23.59 -19.02
CA GLU A 9 9.31 -22.77 -18.42
C GLU A 9 9.92 -21.80 -19.45
N PHE A 10 10.20 -22.28 -20.67
CA PHE A 10 10.70 -21.44 -21.76
C PHE A 10 9.72 -20.33 -22.15
N ILE A 11 8.43 -20.65 -22.30
CA ILE A 11 7.38 -19.66 -22.60
C ILE A 11 7.27 -18.61 -21.48
N LEU A 12 7.34 -19.02 -20.20
CA LEU A 12 7.33 -18.10 -19.06
C LEU A 12 8.55 -17.18 -19.08
N GLN A 13 9.75 -17.70 -19.37
CA GLN A 13 10.97 -16.89 -19.49
C GLN A 13 10.86 -15.86 -20.62
N ILE A 14 10.33 -16.22 -21.79
CA ILE A 14 10.12 -15.27 -22.89
C ILE A 14 9.09 -14.21 -22.51
N LYS A 15 7.97 -14.58 -21.88
CA LYS A 15 6.97 -13.63 -21.38
C LYS A 15 7.57 -12.66 -20.35
N ASP A 16 8.42 -13.15 -19.45
CA ASP A 16 9.12 -12.30 -18.47
C ASP A 16 10.10 -11.33 -19.14
N ARG A 17 10.87 -11.79 -20.13
CA ARG A 17 11.77 -10.90 -20.92
C ARG A 17 11.00 -9.80 -21.64
N ILE A 18 9.85 -10.12 -22.26
CA ILE A 18 8.98 -9.14 -22.92
C ILE A 18 8.48 -8.11 -21.89
N LYS A 19 7.95 -8.56 -20.75
CA LYS A 19 7.46 -7.67 -19.69
C LYS A 19 8.56 -6.76 -19.14
N LYS A 20 9.76 -7.30 -18.89
CA LYS A 20 10.93 -6.53 -18.43
C LYS A 20 11.33 -5.47 -19.44
N SER A 21 11.39 -5.83 -20.73
CA SER A 21 11.72 -4.87 -21.80
C SER A 21 10.67 -3.76 -21.91
N GLN A 22 9.38 -4.09 -21.82
CA GLN A 22 8.30 -3.11 -21.83
C GLN A 22 8.35 -2.18 -20.60
N TYR A 23 8.60 -2.74 -19.42
CA TYR A 23 8.76 -1.97 -18.18
C TYR A 23 9.94 -1.00 -18.26
N GLN A 24 11.09 -1.45 -18.77
CA GLN A 24 12.27 -0.59 -18.96
C GLN A 24 11.99 0.55 -19.93
N ALA A 25 11.31 0.28 -21.04
CA ALA A 25 10.89 1.31 -22.00
C ALA A 25 9.96 2.34 -21.35
N LEU A 26 8.93 1.89 -20.62
CA LEU A 26 8.02 2.78 -19.89
C LEU A 26 8.74 3.61 -18.82
N LYS A 27 9.70 3.02 -18.10
CA LYS A 27 10.51 3.73 -17.10
C LYS A 27 11.36 4.82 -17.74
N ALA A 28 12.00 4.54 -18.89
CA ALA A 28 12.77 5.51 -19.63
C ALA A 28 11.91 6.69 -20.12
N VAL A 29 10.72 6.39 -20.67
CA VAL A 29 9.74 7.41 -21.08
C VAL A 29 9.27 8.25 -19.89
N ASN A 30 8.94 7.62 -18.76
CA ASN A 30 8.55 8.33 -17.54
C ASN A 30 9.64 9.30 -17.08
N ASN A 31 10.90 8.84 -17.04
CA ASN A 31 12.02 9.68 -16.64
C ASN A 31 12.15 10.91 -17.53
N GLN A 32 12.02 10.75 -18.86
CA GLN A 32 12.13 11.87 -19.79
C GLN A 32 10.95 12.84 -19.65
N LEU A 33 9.74 12.31 -19.44
CA LEU A 33 8.54 13.11 -19.24
C LEU A 33 8.58 13.90 -17.92
N ILE A 34 9.08 13.30 -16.85
CA ILE A 34 9.29 13.99 -15.57
C ILE A 34 10.34 15.10 -15.70
N LYS A 35 11.44 14.87 -16.43
CA LYS A 35 12.44 15.90 -16.72
C LYS A 35 11.85 17.07 -17.51
N LEU A 36 11.07 16.78 -18.56
CA LEU A 36 10.38 17.81 -19.33
C LEU A 36 9.46 18.67 -18.44
N TYR A 37 8.68 18.02 -17.57
CA TYR A 37 7.78 18.72 -16.66
C TYR A 37 8.51 19.53 -15.59
N TRP A 38 9.67 19.04 -15.14
CA TRP A 38 10.57 19.80 -14.29
C TRP A 38 11.05 21.08 -14.97
N ASP A 39 11.53 20.98 -16.21
CA ASP A 39 12.06 22.12 -16.98
C ASP A 39 10.98 23.15 -17.29
N ILE A 40 9.78 22.70 -17.68
CA ILE A 40 8.62 23.58 -17.86
C ILE A 40 8.25 24.26 -16.54
N GLY A 41 8.23 23.51 -15.44
CA GLY A 41 7.97 24.04 -14.11
C GLY A 41 8.95 25.13 -13.71
N MET A 42 10.25 24.88 -13.91
CA MET A 42 11.33 25.84 -13.68
C MET A 42 11.13 27.13 -14.50
N ALA A 43 10.84 27.01 -15.79
CA ALA A 43 10.61 28.15 -16.67
C ALA A 43 9.39 28.98 -16.22
N ILE A 44 8.28 28.33 -15.88
CA ILE A 44 7.08 29.00 -15.36
C ILE A 44 7.39 29.71 -14.03
N SER A 45 8.02 29.01 -13.08
CA SER A 45 8.37 29.60 -11.77
C SER A 45 9.32 30.80 -11.88
N ALA A 46 10.28 30.77 -12.81
CA ALA A 46 11.15 31.91 -13.07
C ALA A 46 10.34 33.12 -13.58
N LYS A 47 9.43 32.89 -14.53
CA LYS A 47 8.60 33.95 -15.10
C LYS A 47 7.53 34.49 -14.15
N GLN A 48 7.06 33.70 -13.20
CA GLN A 48 6.19 34.21 -12.13
C GLN A 48 6.88 35.29 -11.28
N ARG A 49 8.19 35.17 -11.04
CA ARG A 49 8.97 36.20 -10.31
C ARG A 49 9.06 37.51 -11.09
N GLU A 50 8.95 37.45 -12.41
CA GLU A 50 8.89 38.61 -13.31
C GLU A 50 7.46 39.19 -13.45
N GLY A 51 6.49 38.71 -12.65
CA GLY A 51 5.11 39.20 -12.64
C GLY A 51 4.17 38.47 -13.60
N TRP A 52 4.54 37.30 -14.13
CA TRP A 52 3.63 36.52 -14.96
C TRP A 52 2.40 36.06 -14.17
N GLY A 53 1.23 36.52 -14.62
CA GLY A 53 -0.07 36.17 -14.04
C GLY A 53 -0.76 34.99 -14.72
N LYS A 54 -2.00 34.73 -14.27
CA LYS A 54 -2.87 33.64 -14.74
C LYS A 54 -3.11 33.64 -16.26
N SER A 55 -3.28 34.82 -16.86
CA SER A 55 -3.59 34.98 -18.29
C SER A 55 -2.46 34.49 -19.21
N ILE A 56 -1.20 34.59 -18.78
CA ILE A 56 -0.06 34.16 -19.60
C ILE A 56 0.07 32.64 -19.61
N VAL A 57 -0.20 31.97 -18.47
CA VAL A 57 -0.21 30.50 -18.39
C VAL A 57 -1.39 29.92 -19.18
N GLU A 58 -2.54 30.59 -19.18
CA GLU A 58 -3.68 30.22 -20.02
C GLU A 58 -3.36 30.32 -21.51
N LYS A 59 -2.70 31.41 -21.93
CA LYS A 59 -2.23 31.56 -23.31
C LYS A 59 -1.22 30.48 -23.68
N LEU A 60 -0.23 30.22 -22.82
CA LEU A 60 0.76 29.16 -23.02
C LEU A 60 0.10 27.79 -23.17
N SER A 61 -0.88 27.47 -22.32
CA SER A 61 -1.64 26.22 -22.41
C SER A 61 -2.35 26.07 -23.76
N SER A 62 -3.00 27.14 -24.22
CA SER A 62 -3.71 27.16 -25.50
C SER A 62 -2.77 26.94 -26.69
N GLU A 63 -1.65 27.68 -26.73
CA GLU A 63 -0.64 27.54 -27.79
C GLU A 63 -0.03 26.13 -27.81
N LEU A 64 0.33 25.58 -26.65
CA LEU A 64 0.90 24.23 -26.56
C LEU A 64 -0.09 23.15 -27.01
N GLN A 65 -1.38 23.26 -26.64
CA GLN A 65 -2.39 22.29 -27.09
C GLN A 65 -2.69 22.39 -28.58
N LYS A 66 -2.56 23.58 -29.17
CA LYS A 66 -2.72 23.81 -30.60
C LYS A 66 -1.55 23.22 -31.39
N GLU A 67 -0.32 23.43 -30.92
CA GLU A 67 0.91 22.96 -31.58
C GLU A 67 1.12 21.44 -31.41
N PHE A 68 0.70 20.87 -30.29
CA PHE A 68 0.86 19.44 -29.97
C PHE A 68 -0.49 18.72 -29.79
N PRO A 69 -1.33 18.64 -30.85
CA PRO A 69 -2.66 18.03 -30.76
C PRO A 69 -2.57 16.56 -30.36
N GLY A 70 -3.45 16.12 -29.45
CA GLY A 70 -3.48 14.75 -28.94
C GLY A 70 -2.43 14.44 -27.86
N THR A 71 -1.51 15.35 -27.56
CA THR A 71 -0.55 15.19 -26.47
C THR A 71 -1.14 15.73 -25.17
N GLY A 72 -1.54 14.83 -24.28
CA GLY A 72 -2.05 15.19 -22.96
C GLY A 72 -0.97 15.80 -22.05
N GLY A 73 -1.36 16.59 -21.06
CA GLY A 73 -0.43 17.16 -20.05
C GLY A 73 -0.14 18.65 -20.17
N PHE A 74 -0.66 19.35 -21.18
CA PHE A 74 -0.46 20.80 -21.34
C PHE A 74 -1.69 21.65 -21.01
N SER A 75 -2.56 21.18 -20.11
CA SER A 75 -3.65 22.00 -19.57
C SER A 75 -3.10 23.05 -18.61
N THR A 76 -3.78 24.19 -18.51
CA THR A 76 -3.44 25.27 -17.56
C THR A 76 -3.21 24.72 -16.15
N THR A 77 -4.09 23.84 -15.69
CA THR A 77 -3.97 23.17 -14.39
C THR A 77 -2.70 22.32 -14.30
N ASN A 78 -2.35 21.55 -15.34
CA ASN A 78 -1.16 20.71 -15.31
C ASN A 78 0.12 21.55 -15.36
N LEU A 79 0.14 22.65 -16.13
CA LEU A 79 1.25 23.61 -16.12
C LEU A 79 1.47 24.23 -14.73
N TRP A 80 0.39 24.53 -14.02
CA TRP A 80 0.47 24.94 -12.61
C TRP A 80 1.01 23.85 -11.71
N TYR A 81 0.64 22.59 -11.94
CA TYR A 81 1.25 21.46 -11.22
C TYR A 81 2.74 21.29 -11.54
N MET A 82 3.19 21.55 -12.78
CA MET A 82 4.61 21.55 -13.14
C MET A 82 5.38 22.63 -12.38
N ALA A 83 4.85 23.86 -12.34
CA ALA A 83 5.45 24.95 -11.58
C ALA A 83 5.54 24.61 -10.08
N LYS A 84 4.44 24.09 -9.51
CA LYS A 84 4.41 23.64 -8.11
C LYS A 84 5.42 22.52 -7.86
N PHE A 85 5.46 21.52 -8.74
CA PHE A 85 6.38 20.39 -8.67
C PHE A 85 7.83 20.84 -8.62
N TYR A 86 8.22 21.77 -9.51
CA TYR A 86 9.56 22.37 -9.47
C TYR A 86 9.78 23.12 -8.16
N SER A 87 8.91 24.07 -7.80
CA SER A 87 9.11 24.92 -6.62
C SER A 87 9.19 24.16 -5.30
N GLU A 88 8.49 23.03 -5.19
CA GLU A 88 8.42 22.25 -3.94
C GLU A 88 9.62 21.31 -3.77
N TYR A 89 10.28 20.96 -4.88
CA TYR A 89 11.35 19.97 -4.90
C TYR A 89 12.72 20.55 -5.28
N CYS A 90 12.80 21.76 -5.87
CA CYS A 90 14.05 22.33 -6.38
C CYS A 90 15.12 22.49 -5.30
N ASP A 91 14.73 22.87 -4.08
CA ASP A 91 15.67 23.12 -2.98
C ASP A 91 15.89 21.87 -2.11
N ASN A 92 15.36 20.71 -2.51
CA ASN A 92 15.49 19.47 -1.75
C ASN A 92 16.40 18.44 -2.45
N PRO A 93 17.67 18.33 -2.01
CA PRO A 93 18.62 17.40 -2.62
C PRO A 93 18.26 15.92 -2.41
N ASN A 94 17.43 15.60 -1.41
CA ASN A 94 16.97 14.22 -1.17
C ASN A 94 15.80 13.84 -2.08
N LEU A 95 14.95 14.79 -2.47
CA LEU A 95 13.77 14.55 -3.30
C LEU A 95 14.07 14.61 -4.80
N GLN A 96 14.99 15.48 -5.22
CA GLN A 96 15.37 15.64 -6.64
C GLN A 96 15.71 14.32 -7.34
N PRO A 97 16.51 13.39 -6.77
CA PRO A 97 16.80 12.11 -7.42
C PRO A 97 15.58 11.19 -7.51
N MET A 98 14.58 11.39 -6.65
CA MET A 98 13.44 10.49 -6.47
C MET A 98 12.28 10.82 -7.37
N VAL A 99 12.26 12.01 -7.98
CA VAL A 99 11.10 12.44 -8.77
C VAL A 99 10.88 11.59 -10.03
N GLY A 100 11.95 11.03 -10.62
CA GLY A 100 11.83 10.11 -11.75
C GLY A 100 11.33 8.70 -11.39
N GLU A 101 11.31 8.36 -10.09
CA GLU A 101 11.03 6.99 -9.63
C GLU A 101 9.54 6.64 -9.62
N ILE A 102 8.66 7.65 -9.69
CA ILE A 102 7.22 7.46 -9.70
C ILE A 102 6.59 8.24 -10.87
N SER A 103 5.38 7.83 -11.29
CA SER A 103 4.69 8.47 -12.40
C SER A 103 4.18 9.88 -12.06
N TRP A 104 4.05 10.73 -13.08
CA TRP A 104 3.53 12.11 -12.93
C TRP A 104 2.18 12.17 -12.19
N THR A 105 1.29 11.22 -12.48
CA THR A 105 -0.02 11.14 -11.84
C THR A 105 0.04 10.85 -10.33
N LYS A 106 1.10 10.16 -9.86
CA LYS A 106 1.36 9.92 -8.44
C LYS A 106 1.93 11.18 -7.79
N HIS A 107 2.80 11.92 -8.48
CA HIS A 107 3.27 13.24 -8.04
C HIS A 107 2.14 14.24 -7.86
N ILE A 108 1.19 14.33 -8.80
CA ILE A 108 0.01 15.19 -8.64
C ILE A 108 -0.77 14.81 -7.37
N ALA A 109 -0.99 13.51 -7.13
CA ALA A 109 -1.71 13.05 -5.94
C ALA A 109 -1.01 13.49 -4.64
N ILE A 110 0.32 13.35 -4.58
CA ILE A 110 1.14 13.76 -3.43
C ILE A 110 1.14 15.28 -3.27
N LEU A 111 1.37 16.04 -4.34
CA LEU A 111 1.39 17.51 -4.30
C LEU A 111 0.03 18.15 -3.96
N SER A 112 -1.06 17.46 -4.30
CA SER A 112 -2.42 17.95 -4.04
C SER A 112 -2.90 17.62 -2.62
N LYS A 113 -2.51 16.48 -2.06
CA LYS A 113 -3.03 15.98 -0.78
C LYS A 113 -2.08 16.17 0.41
N CYS A 114 -0.76 16.13 0.20
CA CYS A 114 0.22 16.23 1.27
C CYS A 114 0.65 17.69 1.52
N LYS A 115 0.71 18.06 2.81
CA LYS A 115 0.90 19.46 3.22
C LYS A 115 2.36 19.81 3.46
N ASN A 116 3.13 18.90 4.05
CA ASN A 116 4.51 19.15 4.42
C ASN A 116 5.49 18.31 3.58
N GLN A 117 6.76 18.71 3.58
CA GLN A 117 7.78 18.11 2.73
C GLN A 117 8.16 16.68 3.17
N GLN A 118 8.18 16.42 4.47
CA GLN A 118 8.49 15.12 5.07
C GLN A 118 7.47 14.05 4.68
N GLU A 119 6.19 14.40 4.73
CA GLU A 119 5.05 13.58 4.32
C GLU A 119 5.16 13.23 2.83
N ARG A 120 5.47 14.22 1.98
CA ARG A 120 5.67 13.99 0.54
C ARG A 120 6.84 13.04 0.28
N GLN A 121 7.96 13.23 0.97
CA GLN A 121 9.12 12.35 0.87
C GLN A 121 8.78 10.92 1.29
N PHE A 122 8.08 10.76 2.42
CA PHE A 122 7.60 9.47 2.88
C PHE A 122 6.75 8.78 1.82
N TYR A 123 5.73 9.45 1.27
CA TYR A 123 4.83 8.83 0.29
C TYR A 123 5.50 8.55 -1.06
N ILE A 124 6.44 9.39 -1.53
CA ILE A 124 7.24 9.10 -2.74
C ILE A 124 8.04 7.81 -2.53
N GLN A 125 8.70 7.70 -1.38
CA GLN A 125 9.53 6.55 -1.05
C GLN A 125 8.73 5.28 -0.82
N ALA A 126 7.66 5.35 -0.05
CA ALA A 126 6.76 4.23 0.18
C ALA A 126 6.12 3.74 -1.13
N THR A 127 5.72 4.67 -2.00
CA THR A 127 5.21 4.33 -3.34
C THR A 127 6.24 3.60 -4.18
N LYS A 128 7.51 4.01 -4.13
CA LYS A 128 8.60 3.31 -4.82
C LYS A 128 8.85 1.92 -4.19
N ARG A 129 8.91 1.86 -2.85
CA ARG A 129 9.23 0.64 -2.08
C ARG A 129 8.18 -0.45 -2.25
N PHE A 130 6.91 -0.07 -2.23
CA PHE A 130 5.77 -0.99 -2.25
C PHE A 130 5.03 -1.04 -3.58
N ASP A 131 5.58 -0.39 -4.61
CA ASP A 131 5.02 -0.27 -5.97
C ASP A 131 3.53 0.15 -5.99
N TRP A 132 3.18 1.13 -5.16
CA TRP A 132 1.79 1.54 -5.02
C TRP A 132 1.24 2.10 -6.33
N THR A 133 0.08 1.60 -6.74
CA THR A 133 -0.72 2.25 -7.78
C THR A 133 -1.22 3.62 -7.29
N LYS A 134 -1.64 4.50 -8.20
CA LYS A 134 -2.17 5.82 -7.86
C LYS A 134 -3.31 5.74 -6.83
N ASN A 135 -4.21 4.77 -6.97
CA ASN A 135 -5.37 4.62 -6.09
C ASN A 135 -4.94 4.17 -4.68
N ILE A 136 -3.99 3.24 -4.60
CA ILE A 136 -3.43 2.79 -3.31
C ILE A 136 -2.74 3.97 -2.62
N LEU A 137 -1.90 4.72 -3.35
CA LEU A 137 -1.25 5.91 -2.81
C LEU A 137 -2.26 6.93 -2.26
N ILE A 138 -3.33 7.23 -3.01
CA ILE A 138 -4.39 8.13 -2.53
C ILE A 138 -5.03 7.59 -1.25
N ASN A 139 -5.34 6.29 -1.22
CA ASN A 139 -5.92 5.66 -0.03
C ASN A 139 -4.97 5.77 1.18
N GLN A 140 -3.67 5.49 0.99
CA GLN A 140 -2.66 5.60 2.04
C GLN A 140 -2.53 7.04 2.58
N ILE A 141 -2.59 8.05 1.70
CA ILE A 141 -2.60 9.45 2.11
C ILE A 141 -3.87 9.78 2.90
N GLU A 142 -5.04 9.32 2.44
CA GLU A 142 -6.32 9.56 3.12
C GLU A 142 -6.41 8.85 4.48
N ASN A 143 -5.73 7.71 4.63
CA ASN A 143 -5.65 6.95 5.86
C ASN A 143 -4.60 7.44 6.85
N LYS A 144 -3.90 8.55 6.53
CA LYS A 144 -2.88 9.15 7.40
C LYS A 144 -1.75 8.18 7.76
N THR A 145 -1.33 7.38 6.78
CA THR A 145 -0.29 6.35 6.96
C THR A 145 1.04 6.95 7.42
N PHE A 146 1.38 8.15 6.97
CA PHE A 146 2.55 8.89 7.45
C PHE A 146 2.47 9.16 8.96
N GLU A 147 1.35 9.69 9.45
CA GLU A 147 1.16 9.98 10.88
C GLU A 147 1.14 8.70 11.72
N ARG A 148 0.49 7.64 11.22
CA ARG A 148 0.48 6.33 11.88
C ARG A 148 1.88 5.69 11.94
N TYR A 149 2.67 5.85 10.88
CA TYR A 149 4.07 5.43 10.83
C TYR A 149 4.89 6.15 11.91
N LEU A 150 4.73 7.47 12.04
CA LEU A 150 5.40 8.25 13.08
C LEU A 150 5.01 7.80 14.51
N LEU A 151 3.83 7.23 14.69
CA LEU A 151 3.35 6.68 15.96
C LEU A 151 3.83 5.24 16.25
N ASN A 152 4.70 4.67 15.41
CA ASN A 152 5.11 3.25 15.47
C ASN A 152 3.94 2.27 15.40
N GLN A 153 2.81 2.68 14.83
CA GLN A 153 1.64 1.82 14.58
C GLN A 153 1.76 1.05 13.26
N THR A 154 2.98 0.96 12.74
CA THR A 154 3.32 0.14 11.60
C THR A 154 4.71 -0.42 11.85
N ASN A 155 4.78 -1.67 12.30
CA ASN A 155 5.99 -2.38 12.72
C ASN A 155 6.84 -2.88 11.53
N TRP A 156 7.13 -2.00 10.55
CA TRP A 156 7.87 -2.35 9.34
C TRP A 156 9.39 -2.53 9.53
N GLU A 157 9.94 -2.14 10.69
CA GLU A 157 11.41 -1.97 10.83
C GLU A 157 12.13 -3.10 11.59
N ASP A 158 11.43 -3.97 12.35
CA ASP A 158 12.08 -4.93 13.26
C ASP A 158 12.17 -6.38 12.76
N THR A 159 11.91 -6.69 11.49
CA THR A 159 11.88 -8.10 11.03
C THR A 159 12.46 -8.30 9.63
N LEU A 160 13.73 -7.89 9.46
CA LEU A 160 14.53 -8.25 8.29
C LEU A 160 15.33 -9.55 8.56
N SER A 161 14.76 -10.69 8.18
CA SER A 161 15.50 -11.81 7.58
C SER A 161 14.55 -12.86 6.99
N THR A 162 14.98 -13.43 5.85
CA THR A 162 14.39 -14.48 5.00
C THR A 162 13.29 -14.06 4.01
N GLN A 163 13.65 -14.14 2.73
CA GLN A 163 12.90 -13.83 1.50
C GLN A 163 11.45 -14.36 1.41
N ALA A 164 11.09 -15.36 2.24
CA ALA A 164 9.72 -15.87 2.36
C ALA A 164 8.84 -15.02 3.30
N LYS A 165 9.44 -14.39 4.32
CA LYS A 165 8.76 -13.46 5.25
C LYS A 165 8.46 -12.11 4.62
N GLU A 166 9.33 -11.60 3.74
CA GLU A 166 9.11 -10.30 3.08
C GLU A 166 7.81 -10.30 2.30
N ASN A 167 7.53 -11.40 1.61
CA ASN A 167 6.36 -11.56 0.78
C ASN A 167 5.06 -11.67 1.63
N ALA A 168 5.07 -12.41 2.74
CA ALA A 168 3.93 -12.54 3.63
C ALA A 168 3.68 -11.30 4.52
N MET A 169 4.73 -10.66 5.04
CA MET A 169 4.60 -9.44 5.87
C MET A 169 4.21 -8.21 5.05
N LEU A 170 4.66 -8.09 3.79
CA LEU A 170 4.31 -6.95 2.94
C LEU A 170 2.82 -6.92 2.55
N ALA A 171 2.12 -8.05 2.66
CA ALA A 171 0.70 -8.15 2.35
C ALA A 171 -0.23 -7.81 3.54
N VAL A 172 0.26 -7.89 4.77
CA VAL A 172 -0.55 -7.69 5.98
C VAL A 172 -0.29 -6.30 6.54
N LYS A 173 -1.27 -5.41 6.46
CA LYS A 173 -1.18 -4.11 7.12
C LYS A 173 -1.26 -4.30 8.64
N ASP A 174 -0.48 -3.51 9.40
CA ASP A 174 -0.62 -3.48 10.88
C ASP A 174 -1.97 -2.91 11.33
N HIS A 175 -2.58 -2.09 10.46
CA HIS A 175 -3.88 -1.47 10.70
C HIS A 175 -4.67 -1.30 9.39
N TYR A 176 -5.98 -1.58 9.43
CA TYR A 176 -6.93 -1.38 8.34
C TYR A 176 -7.92 -0.25 8.67
N THR A 177 -8.25 0.56 7.67
CA THR A 177 -9.32 1.57 7.81
C THR A 177 -10.55 1.15 7.02
N PHE A 178 -11.62 0.82 7.74
CA PHE A 178 -12.94 0.43 7.20
C PHE A 178 -13.97 1.55 7.40
N ASP A 179 -13.59 2.76 7.04
CA ASP A 179 -14.42 3.96 7.14
C ASP A 179 -15.68 3.92 6.26
N PHE A 180 -15.65 3.11 5.20
CA PHE A 180 -16.80 2.86 4.33
C PHE A 180 -17.96 2.14 5.03
N LEU A 181 -17.73 1.55 6.21
CA LEU A 181 -18.76 0.78 6.92
C LEU A 181 -19.79 1.67 7.62
N ASN A 182 -19.48 2.94 7.92
CA ASN A 182 -20.38 3.88 8.62
C ASN A 182 -21.12 3.27 9.83
N MET A 183 -20.48 2.34 10.56
CA MET A 183 -21.12 1.60 11.65
C MET A 183 -21.14 2.39 12.95
N SER A 184 -22.19 2.19 13.75
CA SER A 184 -22.25 2.64 15.15
C SER A 184 -21.17 1.97 16.01
N GLU A 185 -20.77 2.61 17.12
CA GLU A 185 -19.77 2.07 18.04
C GLU A 185 -20.19 0.72 18.66
N GLN A 186 -21.50 0.45 18.73
CA GLN A 186 -22.05 -0.85 19.10
C GLN A 186 -22.40 -1.64 17.83
N HIS A 187 -21.65 -2.70 17.58
CA HIS A 187 -21.90 -3.69 16.52
C HIS A 187 -21.36 -5.06 16.96
N SER A 188 -22.01 -6.13 16.50
CA SER A 188 -21.50 -7.49 16.70
C SER A 188 -20.42 -7.86 15.67
N GLU A 189 -19.71 -8.97 15.91
CA GLU A 189 -18.77 -9.53 14.90
C GLU A 189 -19.49 -9.88 13.61
N SER A 190 -20.68 -10.48 13.71
CA SER A 190 -21.53 -10.80 12.57
C SER A 190 -21.93 -9.55 11.79
N ASP A 191 -22.26 -8.45 12.46
CA ASP A 191 -22.61 -7.18 11.78
C ASP A 191 -21.41 -6.61 11.02
N LEU A 192 -20.22 -6.67 11.63
CA LEU A 192 -18.98 -6.19 11.02
C LEU A 192 -18.60 -7.02 9.79
N GLU A 193 -18.69 -8.34 9.88
CA GLU A 193 -18.43 -9.24 8.76
C GLU A 193 -19.42 -8.98 7.61
N GLN A 194 -20.72 -8.95 7.90
CA GLN A 194 -21.75 -8.69 6.89
C GLN A 194 -21.54 -7.32 6.24
N ALA A 195 -21.15 -6.30 7.01
CA ALA A 195 -20.88 -4.98 6.47
C ALA A 195 -19.62 -4.96 5.58
N LEU A 196 -18.57 -5.72 5.94
CA LEU A 196 -17.37 -5.92 5.13
C LEU A 196 -17.69 -6.65 3.82
N ILE A 197 -18.55 -7.66 3.85
CA ILE A 197 -19.00 -8.38 2.65
C ILE A 197 -19.90 -7.52 1.77
N GLY A 198 -20.86 -6.80 2.36
CA GLY A 198 -21.68 -5.82 1.63
C GLY A 198 -20.83 -4.77 0.92
N ASN A 199 -19.62 -4.52 1.41
CA ASN A 199 -18.64 -3.59 0.85
C ASN A 199 -17.34 -4.29 0.39
N VAL A 200 -17.41 -5.54 -0.08
CA VAL A 200 -16.22 -6.36 -0.40
C VAL A 200 -15.27 -5.67 -1.37
N ARG A 201 -15.78 -4.84 -2.28
CA ARG A 201 -14.97 -4.01 -3.18
C ARG A 201 -14.07 -3.05 -2.40
N SER A 202 -14.62 -2.29 -1.46
CA SER A 202 -13.88 -1.34 -0.63
C SER A 202 -12.93 -2.07 0.31
N PHE A 203 -13.37 -3.19 0.87
CA PHE A 203 -12.52 -4.06 1.68
C PHE A 203 -11.30 -4.58 0.90
N LEU A 204 -11.48 -5.13 -0.31
CA LEU A 204 -10.36 -5.59 -1.14
C LEU A 204 -9.43 -4.45 -1.56
N LEU A 205 -9.97 -3.26 -1.83
CA LEU A 205 -9.15 -2.08 -2.10
C LEU A 205 -8.30 -1.67 -0.87
N GLU A 206 -8.85 -1.86 0.33
CA GLU A 206 -8.14 -1.63 1.58
C GLU A 206 -7.11 -2.73 1.85
N MET A 207 -7.40 -4.00 1.56
CA MET A 207 -6.43 -5.09 1.69
C MET A 207 -5.27 -4.94 0.69
N GLY A 208 -5.57 -4.65 -0.58
CA GLY A 208 -4.58 -4.43 -1.62
C GLY A 208 -4.94 -5.08 -2.96
N PRO A 209 -4.28 -4.67 -4.07
CA PRO A 209 -4.66 -5.02 -5.44
C PRO A 209 -4.40 -6.49 -5.79
N ASP A 210 -3.56 -7.18 -5.01
CA ASP A 210 -3.16 -8.55 -5.23
C ASP A 210 -4.10 -9.55 -4.53
N PHE A 211 -5.05 -9.08 -3.73
CA PHE A 211 -6.05 -9.91 -3.08
C PHE A 211 -7.23 -10.21 -4.01
N SER A 212 -7.71 -11.45 -3.98
CA SER A 212 -8.90 -11.92 -4.68
C SER A 212 -9.81 -12.64 -3.69
N TYR A 213 -11.11 -12.40 -3.79
CA TYR A 213 -12.11 -13.01 -2.90
C TYR A 213 -12.40 -14.46 -3.31
N LEU A 214 -12.37 -15.41 -2.37
CA LEU A 214 -12.90 -16.76 -2.59
C LEU A 214 -14.24 -16.99 -1.89
N GLY A 215 -14.42 -16.46 -0.68
CA GLY A 215 -15.64 -16.68 0.08
C GLY A 215 -15.61 -16.07 1.47
N ASN A 216 -16.77 -16.10 2.11
CA ASN A 216 -17.00 -15.72 3.50
C ASN A 216 -17.72 -16.85 4.21
N GLN A 217 -17.61 -16.92 5.54
CA GLN A 217 -18.05 -18.10 6.31
C GLN A 217 -17.58 -19.39 5.62
N TYR A 218 -16.31 -19.41 5.22
CA TYR A 218 -15.75 -20.50 4.44
C TYR A 218 -15.70 -21.76 5.30
N LYS A 219 -16.55 -22.73 4.95
CA LYS A 219 -16.70 -23.98 5.70
C LYS A 219 -15.49 -24.89 5.50
N LEU A 220 -14.88 -25.26 6.62
CA LEU A 220 -13.93 -26.37 6.74
C LEU A 220 -14.61 -27.54 7.43
N GLU A 221 -14.45 -28.75 6.91
CA GLU A 221 -15.01 -29.96 7.51
C GLU A 221 -13.89 -30.93 7.91
N ILE A 222 -13.81 -31.25 9.20
CA ILE A 222 -12.84 -32.20 9.76
C ILE A 222 -13.58 -33.18 10.65
N ASN A 223 -13.51 -34.49 10.33
CA ASN A 223 -14.15 -35.56 11.10
C ASN A 223 -15.62 -35.26 11.45
N GLN A 224 -16.42 -34.84 10.46
CA GLN A 224 -17.84 -34.49 10.58
C GLN A 224 -18.13 -33.27 11.48
N LYS A 225 -17.10 -32.50 11.87
CA LYS A 225 -17.25 -31.21 12.53
C LYS A 225 -17.01 -30.09 11.54
N GLU A 226 -17.82 -29.06 11.66
CA GLU A 226 -17.76 -27.87 10.80
C GLU A 226 -17.07 -26.73 11.54
N TYR A 227 -16.21 -26.03 10.82
CA TYR A 227 -15.52 -24.83 11.26
C TYR A 227 -15.63 -23.77 10.17
N TYR A 228 -15.59 -22.50 10.55
CA TYR A 228 -15.88 -21.40 9.63
C TYR A 228 -14.79 -20.34 9.71
N ILE A 229 -14.15 -20.06 8.58
CA ILE A 229 -13.26 -18.92 8.42
C ILE A 229 -14.11 -17.72 8.01
N ASP A 230 -14.02 -16.60 8.71
CA ASP A 230 -14.86 -15.42 8.42
C ASP A 230 -14.71 -14.98 6.96
N LEU A 231 -13.46 -14.83 6.47
CA LEU A 231 -13.17 -14.56 5.07
C LEU A 231 -11.98 -15.38 4.56
N LEU A 232 -12.11 -15.92 3.35
CA LEU A 232 -11.01 -16.56 2.63
C LEU A 232 -10.69 -15.77 1.36
N LEU A 233 -9.46 -15.28 1.28
CA LEU A 233 -8.91 -14.56 0.12
C LEU A 233 -7.76 -15.35 -0.50
N PHE A 234 -7.35 -14.95 -1.71
CA PHE A 234 -6.17 -15.44 -2.40
C PHE A 234 -5.25 -14.27 -2.71
N HIS A 235 -3.97 -14.40 -2.41
CA HIS A 235 -2.99 -13.37 -2.73
C HIS A 235 -2.18 -13.76 -3.98
N ARG A 236 -2.43 -13.07 -5.09
CA ARG A 236 -1.93 -13.46 -6.43
C ARG A 236 -0.42 -13.51 -6.56
N LYS A 237 0.32 -12.54 -6.00
CA LYS A 237 1.79 -12.54 -6.06
C LYS A 237 2.43 -13.59 -5.16
N LEU A 238 1.74 -13.93 -4.07
CA LEU A 238 2.22 -14.92 -3.11
C LEU A 238 1.78 -16.31 -3.50
N GLN A 239 0.75 -16.42 -4.34
CA GLN A 239 0.10 -17.67 -4.69
C GLN A 239 -0.32 -18.46 -3.45
N SER A 240 -0.83 -17.74 -2.43
CA SER A 240 -1.25 -18.33 -1.15
C SER A 240 -2.72 -18.01 -0.86
N LEU A 241 -3.40 -18.96 -0.24
CA LEU A 241 -4.66 -18.72 0.46
C LEU A 241 -4.40 -17.81 1.66
N VAL A 242 -5.34 -16.92 1.97
CA VAL A 242 -5.28 -16.00 3.10
C VAL A 242 -6.57 -16.09 3.90
N ALA A 243 -6.47 -16.72 5.06
CA ALA A 243 -7.55 -16.81 6.04
C ALA A 243 -7.61 -15.52 6.87
N ILE A 244 -8.78 -14.92 6.97
CA ILE A 244 -9.01 -13.72 7.78
C ILE A 244 -10.03 -14.03 8.86
N GLU A 245 -9.68 -13.69 10.10
CA GLU A 245 -10.55 -13.75 11.26
C GLU A 245 -10.74 -12.32 11.79
N ILE A 246 -11.98 -11.94 12.05
CA ILE A 246 -12.35 -10.60 12.50
C ILE A 246 -12.81 -10.66 13.96
N LYS A 247 -12.40 -9.67 14.76
CA LYS A 247 -12.72 -9.55 16.18
C LYS A 247 -13.06 -8.12 16.55
N ILE A 248 -14.22 -7.90 17.19
CA ILE A 248 -14.65 -6.56 17.67
C ILE A 248 -13.95 -6.14 18.97
N GLY A 249 -13.27 -7.07 19.63
CA GLY A 249 -12.53 -6.86 20.88
C GLY A 249 -11.02 -6.72 20.67
N GLU A 250 -10.29 -6.74 21.79
CA GLU A 250 -8.83 -6.83 21.74
C GLU A 250 -8.38 -8.22 21.26
N PHE A 251 -7.15 -8.30 20.77
CA PHE A 251 -6.52 -9.58 20.47
C PHE A 251 -6.37 -10.45 21.73
N LEU A 252 -6.83 -11.70 21.66
CA LEU A 252 -6.60 -12.72 22.68
C LEU A 252 -5.71 -13.85 22.14
N PRO A 253 -4.81 -14.44 22.96
CA PRO A 253 -3.93 -15.53 22.54
C PRO A 253 -4.65 -16.74 21.93
N GLU A 254 -5.89 -17.03 22.35
CA GLU A 254 -6.70 -18.12 21.81
C GLU A 254 -7.00 -18.00 20.32
N TYR A 255 -7.04 -16.77 19.78
CA TYR A 255 -7.28 -16.53 18.35
C TYR A 255 -6.16 -17.10 17.48
N LYS A 256 -4.92 -17.13 18.00
CA LYS A 256 -3.80 -17.81 17.36
C LYS A 256 -4.09 -19.29 17.17
N GLY A 257 -4.55 -19.98 18.22
CA GLY A 257 -4.80 -21.43 18.16
C GLY A 257 -5.86 -21.79 17.12
N LYS A 258 -6.93 -20.99 17.06
CA LYS A 258 -7.97 -21.12 16.02
C LYS A 258 -7.40 -20.91 14.62
N MET A 259 -6.57 -19.89 14.42
CA MET A 259 -5.94 -19.59 13.14
C MET A 259 -4.93 -20.69 12.72
N GLU A 260 -4.09 -21.19 13.62
CA GLU A 260 -3.15 -22.28 13.31
C GLU A 260 -3.87 -23.55 12.83
N PHE A 261 -5.01 -23.86 13.45
CA PHE A 261 -5.88 -24.94 12.99
C PHE A 261 -6.39 -24.68 11.56
N TYR A 262 -6.88 -23.48 11.26
CA TYR A 262 -7.35 -23.12 9.92
C TYR A 262 -6.27 -23.25 8.86
N LEU A 263 -5.08 -22.70 9.11
CA LEU A 263 -3.97 -22.77 8.16
C LEU A 263 -3.52 -24.21 7.92
N SER A 264 -3.47 -25.03 8.96
CA SER A 264 -3.13 -26.47 8.82
C SER A 264 -4.12 -27.19 7.92
N VAL A 265 -5.42 -26.99 8.13
CA VAL A 265 -6.46 -27.60 7.30
C VAL A 265 -6.42 -27.07 5.86
N LEU A 266 -6.25 -25.76 5.68
CA LEU A 266 -6.14 -25.16 4.34
C LEU A 266 -4.96 -25.76 3.58
N ASN A 267 -3.79 -25.85 4.21
CA ASN A 267 -2.58 -26.39 3.61
C ASN A 267 -2.71 -27.87 3.23
N ASP A 268 -3.37 -28.67 4.07
CA ASP A 268 -3.48 -30.12 3.87
C ASP A 268 -4.60 -30.53 2.91
N LYS A 269 -5.69 -29.74 2.85
CA LYS A 269 -6.95 -30.15 2.21
C LYS A 269 -7.45 -29.24 1.09
N VAL A 270 -7.10 -27.95 1.11
CA VAL A 270 -7.69 -26.94 0.21
C VAL A 270 -6.66 -26.40 -0.78
N LYS A 271 -5.44 -26.14 -0.30
CA LYS A 271 -4.31 -25.63 -1.06
C LYS A 271 -4.01 -26.54 -2.25
N LEU A 272 -3.85 -25.95 -3.42
CA LEU A 272 -3.44 -26.66 -4.62
C LEU A 272 -1.92 -26.89 -4.63
N GLU A 273 -1.46 -27.90 -5.38
CA GLU A 273 -0.03 -28.30 -5.40
C GLU A 273 0.94 -27.17 -5.79
N HIS A 274 0.46 -26.20 -6.59
CA HIS A 274 1.25 -25.06 -7.06
C HIS A 274 1.13 -23.81 -6.17
N GLU A 275 0.32 -23.87 -5.12
CA GLU A 275 0.12 -22.76 -4.18
C GLU A 275 1.12 -22.86 -3.02
N ASN A 276 1.53 -21.71 -2.52
CA ASN A 276 2.39 -21.59 -1.34
C ASN A 276 1.56 -21.75 -0.05
N GLU A 277 2.26 -21.89 1.07
CA GLU A 277 1.65 -22.00 2.40
C GLU A 277 0.60 -20.91 2.65
N ALA A 278 -0.52 -21.30 3.24
CA ALA A 278 -1.61 -20.43 3.59
C ALA A 278 -1.19 -19.43 4.68
N LEU A 279 -1.71 -18.21 4.59
CA LEU A 279 -1.42 -17.09 5.49
C LEU A 279 -2.63 -16.79 6.37
N GLY A 280 -2.39 -16.43 7.62
CA GLY A 280 -3.44 -16.04 8.57
C GLY A 280 -3.38 -14.55 8.89
N ILE A 281 -4.52 -13.87 8.89
CA ILE A 281 -4.64 -12.48 9.34
C ILE A 281 -5.76 -12.39 10.37
N ILE A 282 -5.41 -11.95 11.59
CA ILE A 282 -6.39 -11.69 12.64
C ILE A 282 -6.58 -10.17 12.72
N ILE A 283 -7.79 -9.68 12.50
CA ILE A 283 -8.13 -8.25 12.49
C ILE A 283 -8.95 -7.95 13.75
N CYS A 284 -8.34 -7.28 14.72
CA CYS A 284 -8.95 -6.95 16.02
C CYS A 284 -9.25 -5.44 16.16
N LYS A 285 -10.12 -5.05 17.08
CA LYS A 285 -10.35 -3.62 17.37
C LYS A 285 -9.12 -2.97 18.00
N SER A 286 -8.44 -3.70 18.86
CA SER A 286 -7.20 -3.29 19.53
C SER A 286 -6.28 -4.50 19.73
N LYS A 287 -5.02 -4.26 20.08
CA LYS A 287 -4.06 -5.30 20.44
C LYS A 287 -3.04 -4.74 21.43
N ASP A 288 -2.64 -5.55 22.40
CA ASP A 288 -1.44 -5.30 23.18
C ASP A 288 -0.24 -5.94 22.47
N ARG A 289 0.79 -5.13 22.20
CA ARG A 289 1.97 -5.58 21.44
C ARG A 289 2.69 -6.71 22.16
N THR A 290 2.83 -6.64 23.48
CA THR A 290 3.52 -7.64 24.29
C THR A 290 2.77 -8.96 24.23
N ILE A 291 1.44 -8.93 24.41
CA ILE A 291 0.60 -10.13 24.34
C ILE A 291 0.69 -10.79 22.95
N VAL A 292 0.65 -9.99 21.87
CA VAL A 292 0.80 -10.50 20.50
C VAL A 292 2.18 -11.13 20.29
N GLU A 293 3.25 -10.46 20.73
CA GLU A 293 4.63 -10.96 20.61
C GLU A 293 4.81 -12.29 21.36
N TYR A 294 4.36 -12.38 22.62
CA TYR A 294 4.41 -13.63 23.37
C TYR A 294 3.58 -14.74 22.73
N SER A 295 2.42 -14.41 22.17
CA SER A 295 1.55 -15.39 21.51
C SER A 295 2.21 -15.95 20.26
N LEU A 296 2.78 -15.10 19.41
CA LEU A 296 3.32 -15.52 18.10
C LEU A 296 4.76 -16.05 18.16
N LYS A 297 5.49 -15.83 19.26
CA LYS A 297 6.93 -16.17 19.40
C LYS A 297 7.31 -17.59 18.96
N THR A 298 6.43 -18.57 19.18
CA THR A 298 6.66 -19.98 18.88
C THR A 298 5.95 -20.48 17.63
N SER A 299 5.20 -19.62 16.93
CA SER A 299 4.45 -20.05 15.74
C SER A 299 5.40 -20.24 14.57
N THR A 300 5.30 -21.39 13.91
CA THR A 300 5.97 -21.67 12.63
C THR A 300 5.11 -21.28 11.43
N LEU A 301 3.81 -21.08 11.65
CA LEU A 301 2.85 -20.72 10.61
C LEU A 301 2.79 -19.20 10.43
N PRO A 302 2.58 -18.72 9.18
CA PRO A 302 2.63 -17.29 8.88
C PRO A 302 1.32 -16.60 9.29
N ILE A 303 1.26 -16.15 10.55
CA ILE A 303 0.12 -15.43 11.14
C ILE A 303 0.49 -13.97 11.41
N GLY A 304 -0.33 -13.05 10.89
CA GLY A 304 -0.27 -11.63 11.19
C GLY A 304 -1.47 -11.17 12.04
N VAL A 305 -1.24 -10.18 12.91
CA VAL A 305 -2.29 -9.54 13.72
C VAL A 305 -2.36 -8.06 13.38
N ALA A 306 -3.52 -7.62 12.92
CA ALA A 306 -3.81 -6.25 12.51
C ALA A 306 -4.91 -5.65 13.39
N THR A 307 -4.95 -4.32 13.44
CA THR A 307 -6.07 -3.58 14.05
C THR A 307 -6.97 -2.94 13.01
N TYR A 308 -8.18 -2.50 13.37
CA TYR A 308 -9.03 -1.73 12.44
C TYR A 308 -9.67 -0.48 13.07
N SER A 309 -9.93 0.54 12.25
CA SER A 309 -10.80 1.68 12.58
C SER A 309 -11.92 1.80 11.56
N THR A 310 -13.12 2.18 12.02
CA THR A 310 -14.29 2.46 11.16
C THR A 310 -14.44 3.96 10.86
N THR A 311 -13.42 4.76 11.20
CA THR A 311 -13.39 6.20 10.93
C THR A 311 -12.00 6.62 10.45
N LYS A 312 -11.94 7.65 9.58
CA LYS A 312 -10.68 8.28 9.10
C LYS A 312 -9.98 9.14 10.16
N ALA A 313 -10.64 9.40 11.28
CA ALA A 313 -10.07 10.24 12.32
C ALA A 313 -8.99 9.45 13.06
N LEU A 314 -7.77 10.01 13.13
CA LEU A 314 -6.79 9.58 14.12
C LEU A 314 -7.48 9.66 15.49
N PRO A 315 -7.61 8.56 16.26
CA PRO A 315 -8.29 8.62 17.55
C PRO A 315 -7.64 9.71 18.42
N ASN A 316 -8.45 10.51 19.12
CA ASN A 316 -7.97 11.74 19.77
C ASN A 316 -6.79 11.48 20.72
N GLN A 317 -6.76 10.32 21.37
CA GLN A 317 -5.67 9.85 22.23
C GLN A 317 -4.28 9.81 21.55
N TYR A 318 -4.21 9.79 20.22
CA TYR A 318 -2.96 9.71 19.46
C TYR A 318 -2.48 11.05 18.91
N LYS A 319 -3.27 12.13 18.99
CA LYS A 319 -2.84 13.45 18.51
C LYS A 319 -1.67 13.99 19.33
N ASP A 320 -1.70 13.76 20.64
CA ASP A 320 -0.67 14.24 21.56
C ASP A 320 0.57 13.31 21.61
N LEU A 321 0.49 12.13 20.97
CA LEU A 321 1.55 11.14 20.92
C LEU A 321 2.46 11.28 19.69
N LEU A 322 2.18 12.24 18.80
CA LEU A 322 3.03 12.48 17.63
C LEU A 322 4.44 12.90 18.08
N PRO A 323 5.49 12.25 17.57
CA PRO A 323 6.87 12.54 17.96
C PRO A 323 7.25 13.99 17.65
N SER A 324 8.22 14.51 18.40
CA SER A 324 8.79 15.83 18.15
C SER A 324 9.47 15.91 16.77
N ALA A 325 9.67 17.11 16.24
CA ALA A 325 10.31 17.31 14.92
C ALA A 325 11.66 16.58 14.79
N ARG A 326 12.47 16.56 15.86
CA ARG A 326 13.77 15.85 15.90
C ARG A 326 13.63 14.32 15.89
N GLU A 327 12.57 13.80 16.49
CA GLU A 327 12.27 12.37 16.49
C GLU A 327 11.67 11.92 15.15
N ILE A 328 10.85 12.78 14.52
CA ILE A 328 10.37 12.59 13.15
C ILE A 328 11.56 12.47 12.19
N GLU A 329 12.53 13.38 12.26
CA GLU A 329 13.74 13.32 11.44
C GLU A 329 14.51 12.01 11.64
N LYS A 330 14.70 11.56 12.89
CA LYS A 330 15.35 10.27 13.16
C LYS A 330 14.60 9.08 12.59
N LYS A 331 13.28 9.01 12.75
CA LYS A 331 12.47 7.91 12.21
C LYS A 331 12.44 7.89 10.68
N LEU A 332 12.45 9.08 10.08
CA LEU A 332 12.56 9.23 8.65
C LEU A 332 13.95 8.81 8.15
N ASP A 333 15.02 9.19 8.85
CA ASP A 333 16.37 8.72 8.54
C ASP A 333 16.48 7.20 8.55
N VAL A 334 15.86 6.51 9.51
CA VAL A 334 15.82 5.03 9.54
C VAL A 334 15.04 4.47 8.34
N PHE A 335 13.84 5.01 8.07
CA PHE A 335 13.05 4.64 6.90
C PHE A 335 13.84 4.80 5.59
N PHE A 336 14.65 5.86 5.51
CA PHE A 336 15.43 6.25 4.34
C PHE A 336 16.77 5.48 4.20
N LYS A 337 17.38 5.05 5.31
CA LYS A 337 18.68 4.36 5.36
C LYS A 337 18.63 2.85 5.13
N ASN A 338 17.46 2.21 5.17
CA ASN A 338 17.29 0.77 4.88
C ASN A 338 17.50 0.42 3.39
N LYS A 339 18.57 0.94 2.78
CA LYS A 339 18.79 1.01 1.33
C LYS A 339 20.23 0.72 0.89
N GLU A 340 21.12 0.26 1.77
CA GLU A 340 22.54 0.01 1.40
C GLU A 340 23.03 -1.43 1.54
N THR A 341 22.12 -2.39 1.68
CA THR A 341 22.40 -3.83 1.46
C THR A 341 21.22 -4.45 0.76
#